data_AF-A0A6I7HT93-F1
#
_entry.id   AF-A0A6I7HT93-F1
#
_cell.length_a   1.000
_cell.length_b   1.000
_cell.length_c   1.000
_cell.angle_alpha   90.00
_cell.angle_beta   90.00
_cell.angle_gamma   90.00
#
_symmetry.space_group_name_H-M   'P 1'
#
loop_
_entity.id
_entity.type
_entity.pdbx_description
1 polymer ?
#
loop_
_entity_poly.entity_id
_entity_poly.type
_entity_poly.pdbx_seq_one_letter_code
_entity_poly.pdbx_strand_id
1 'polypeptide(L)'
;MATISHDTLGWYGFDEFGGGVPDVIGTRCDPCTNRLLSGGDYHHCCHFNLCRALAHHKGIDIKAAEPHVHDVLNVFMCTGFTRDTQQYFMKASPVRPGDFLEMFAEIDLLGALSACPGGDCSASHSSDAAKCYPLKVEMYRPDMALLKDWPFPELNGYQLEA
;
A
#
# COMPACT_ATOMS: atom_id res chain seq x y z
N MET A 1 7.48 10.19 -7.18
CA MET A 1 8.30 9.19 -6.47
C MET A 1 8.49 7.96 -7.34
N ALA A 2 7.39 7.31 -7.74
CA ALA A 2 7.42 6.20 -8.68
C ALA A 2 6.27 6.35 -9.69
N THR A 3 6.42 5.70 -10.85
CA THR A 3 5.43 5.67 -11.94
C THR A 3 5.04 4.22 -12.18
N ILE A 4 3.73 3.90 -12.19
CA ILE A 4 3.26 2.55 -12.54
C ILE A 4 3.58 2.30 -14.02
N SER A 5 4.43 1.31 -14.31
CA SER A 5 4.82 0.92 -15.67
C SER A 5 3.95 -0.22 -16.20
N HIS A 6 3.43 -1.07 -15.30
CA HIS A 6 2.55 -2.17 -15.67
C HIS A 6 1.60 -2.54 -14.54
N ASP A 7 0.37 -2.91 -14.89
CA ASP A 7 -0.63 -3.44 -13.99
C ASP A 7 -1.38 -4.58 -14.68
N THR A 8 -1.18 -5.82 -14.21
CA THR A 8 -1.86 -6.99 -14.79
C THR A 8 -3.37 -7.00 -14.49
N LEU A 9 -3.82 -6.25 -13.48
CA LEU A 9 -5.23 -6.06 -13.13
C LEU A 9 -5.84 -4.80 -13.74
N GLY A 10 -5.11 -4.09 -14.63
CA GLY A 10 -5.59 -2.86 -15.26
C GLY A 10 -6.89 -3.02 -16.09
N TRP A 11 -7.27 -4.26 -16.42
CA TRP A 11 -8.55 -4.58 -17.05
C TRP A 11 -9.77 -4.43 -16.11
N TYR A 12 -9.57 -4.38 -14.79
CA TYR A 12 -10.66 -4.40 -13.81
C TYR A 12 -11.50 -3.11 -13.87
N GLY A 13 -10.86 -1.96 -14.04
CA GLY A 13 -11.53 -0.66 -14.07
C GLY A 13 -12.33 -0.40 -12.78
N PHE A 14 -13.62 -0.04 -12.94
CA PHE A 14 -14.57 0.09 -11.85
C PHE A 14 -15.73 -0.89 -12.04
N ASP A 15 -16.06 -1.65 -11.00
CA ASP A 15 -17.19 -2.57 -11.03
C ASP A 15 -18.55 -1.86 -10.83
N GLU A 16 -19.64 -2.62 -10.89
CA GLU A 16 -21.00 -2.10 -10.72
C GLU A 16 -21.25 -1.41 -9.36
N PHE A 17 -20.48 -1.76 -8.34
CA PHE A 17 -20.53 -1.18 -7.00
C PHE A 17 -19.62 0.05 -6.85
N GLY A 18 -18.81 0.36 -7.87
CA GLY A 18 -17.82 1.43 -7.82
C GLY A 18 -16.48 1.01 -7.21
N GLY A 19 -16.22 -0.30 -7.11
CA GLY A 19 -14.96 -0.83 -6.61
C GLY A 19 -13.87 -0.83 -7.67
N GLY A 20 -12.63 -0.51 -7.30
CA GLY A 20 -11.45 -0.52 -8.18
C GLY A 20 -10.18 -1.07 -7.48
N VAL A 21 -9.11 -1.27 -8.26
CA VAL A 21 -7.79 -1.77 -7.83
C VAL A 21 -6.69 -1.04 -8.64
N PRO A 22 -5.55 -0.64 -8.05
CA PRO A 22 -5.27 -0.52 -6.62
C PRO A 22 -5.86 0.77 -6.03
N ASP A 23 -5.85 0.88 -4.70
CA ASP A 23 -6.48 1.98 -3.98
C ASP A 23 -5.50 2.95 -3.28
N VAL A 24 -5.87 4.24 -3.24
CA VAL A 24 -5.20 5.35 -2.51
C VAL A 24 -6.19 6.17 -1.65
N ILE A 25 -7.38 5.66 -1.36
CA ILE A 25 -8.43 6.30 -0.56
C ILE A 25 -8.45 5.80 0.89
N GLY A 26 -7.96 4.58 1.14
CA GLY A 26 -7.75 4.06 2.48
C GLY A 26 -6.45 4.55 3.12
N THR A 27 -6.35 4.45 4.45
CA THR A 27 -5.14 4.82 5.20
C THR A 27 -4.21 3.63 5.42
N ARG A 28 -4.65 2.66 6.23
CA ARG A 28 -4.06 1.34 6.55
C ARG A 28 -4.83 0.72 7.71
N CYS A 29 -4.88 -0.60 7.83
CA CYS A 29 -5.32 -1.19 9.09
C CYS A 29 -4.30 -0.88 10.20
N ASP A 30 -4.79 -0.42 11.34
CA ASP A 30 -3.98 0.08 12.44
C ASP A 30 -4.48 -0.44 13.81
N PRO A 31 -3.58 -0.58 14.80
CA PRO A 31 -3.93 -1.14 16.10
C PRO A 31 -4.84 -0.22 16.91
N CYS A 32 -4.78 1.10 16.70
CA CYS A 32 -5.58 2.08 17.44
C CYS A 32 -7.06 1.96 17.06
N THR A 33 -7.37 1.93 15.77
CA THR A 33 -8.73 1.70 15.26
C THR A 33 -9.24 0.33 15.67
N ASN A 34 -8.39 -0.72 15.63
CA ASN A 34 -8.77 -2.04 16.11
C ASN A 34 -9.18 -2.01 17.60
N ARG A 35 -8.35 -1.39 18.45
CA ARG A 35 -8.61 -1.27 19.88
C ARG A 35 -9.89 -0.46 20.15
N LEU A 36 -10.10 0.61 19.40
CA LEU A 36 -11.30 1.45 19.51
C LEU A 36 -12.59 0.67 19.19
N LEU A 37 -12.59 -0.14 18.13
CA LEU A 37 -13.80 -0.81 17.65
C LEU A 37 -14.04 -2.19 18.29
N SER A 38 -12.98 -2.92 18.66
CA SER A 38 -13.08 -4.29 19.18
C SER A 38 -12.72 -4.43 20.66
N GLY A 39 -12.05 -3.44 21.25
CA GLY A 39 -11.51 -3.51 22.61
C GLY A 39 -10.23 -4.35 22.74
N GLY A 40 -9.78 -5.06 21.70
CA GLY A 40 -8.59 -5.92 21.73
C GLY A 40 -7.31 -5.25 21.23
N ASP A 41 -6.16 -5.70 21.75
CA ASP A 41 -4.85 -5.33 21.21
C ASP A 41 -4.45 -6.32 20.12
N TYR A 42 -4.11 -5.83 18.94
CA TYR A 42 -3.67 -6.64 17.81
C TYR A 42 -2.41 -6.04 17.18
N HIS A 43 -1.34 -6.84 17.09
CA HIS A 43 0.01 -6.37 16.76
C HIS A 43 0.50 -6.79 15.37
N HIS A 44 -0.42 -7.21 14.49
CA HIS A 44 -0.10 -7.62 13.12
C HIS A 44 -0.83 -6.77 12.05
N CYS A 45 -1.42 -5.64 12.46
CA CYS A 45 -1.89 -4.61 11.54
C CYS A 45 -0.78 -4.10 10.61
N CYS A 46 -1.14 -3.70 9.38
CA CYS A 46 -0.21 -3.13 8.41
C CYS A 46 0.59 -1.95 8.97
N HIS A 47 -0.05 -1.07 9.73
CA HIS A 47 0.64 0.03 10.38
C HIS A 47 1.81 -0.46 11.24
N PHE A 48 1.57 -1.42 12.14
CA PHE A 48 2.62 -1.92 13.04
C PHE A 48 3.68 -2.75 12.29
N ASN A 49 3.29 -3.48 11.24
CA ASN A 49 4.22 -4.18 10.36
C ASN A 49 5.20 -3.21 9.69
N LEU A 50 4.68 -2.09 9.16
CA LEU A 50 5.49 -1.04 8.53
C LEU A 50 6.40 -0.34 9.54
N CYS A 51 5.90 0.00 10.74
CA CYS A 51 6.72 0.58 11.80
C CYS A 51 7.90 -0.33 12.15
N ARG A 52 7.67 -1.64 12.34
CA ARG A 52 8.73 -2.62 12.62
C ARG A 52 9.72 -2.73 11.47
N ALA A 53 9.24 -2.81 10.22
CA ALA A 53 10.09 -2.94 9.05
C ALA A 53 11.01 -1.71 8.89
N LEU A 54 10.45 -0.50 9.04
CA LEU A 54 11.21 0.74 8.95
C LEU A 54 12.22 0.89 10.09
N ALA A 55 11.80 0.62 11.33
CA ALA A 55 12.66 0.66 12.51
C ALA A 55 13.86 -0.28 12.36
N HIS A 56 13.61 -1.52 11.95
CA HIS A 56 14.65 -2.51 11.69
C HIS A 56 15.61 -2.07 10.58
N HIS A 57 15.08 -1.59 9.45
CA HIS A 57 15.91 -1.19 8.31
C HIS A 57 16.79 0.05 8.62
N LYS A 58 16.27 1.02 9.38
CA LYS A 58 16.99 2.24 9.75
C LYS A 58 17.83 2.12 11.03
N GLY A 59 17.65 1.04 11.80
CA GLY A 59 18.31 0.87 13.11
C GLY A 59 17.83 1.89 14.15
N ILE A 60 16.55 2.26 14.13
CA ILE A 60 15.95 3.24 15.04
C ILE A 60 14.87 2.60 15.92
N ASP A 61 14.46 3.30 16.98
CA ASP A 61 13.34 2.87 17.82
C ASP A 61 12.01 2.90 17.05
N ILE A 62 11.09 1.98 17.38
CA ILE A 62 9.79 1.90 16.71
C ILE A 62 8.96 3.19 16.87
N LYS A 63 9.06 3.88 18.01
CA LYS A 63 8.38 5.16 18.25
C LYS A 63 8.97 6.29 17.42
N ALA A 64 10.25 6.19 17.04
CA ALA A 64 10.88 7.12 16.12
C ALA A 64 10.51 6.79 14.65
N ALA A 65 10.27 5.52 14.33
CA ALA A 65 9.83 5.10 13.00
C ALA A 65 8.35 5.41 12.73
N GLU A 66 7.48 5.27 13.73
CA GLU A 66 6.03 5.39 13.61
C GLU A 66 5.54 6.70 12.94
N PRO A 67 6.07 7.90 13.26
CA PRO A 67 5.67 9.15 12.61
C PRO A 67 6.01 9.23 11.11
N HIS A 68 6.91 8.36 10.62
CA HIS A 68 7.27 8.29 9.20
C HIS A 68 6.38 7.31 8.42
N VAL A 69 5.60 6.47 9.08
CA VAL A 69 4.62 5.59 8.44
C VAL A 69 3.39 6.41 8.05
N HIS A 70 3.12 6.44 6.75
CA HIS A 70 2.09 7.25 6.11
C HIS A 70 0.96 6.37 5.55
N ASP A 71 -0.05 7.03 5.00
CA ASP A 71 -1.16 6.37 4.29
C ASP A 71 -0.63 5.62 3.07
N VAL A 72 -1.23 4.47 2.77
CA VAL A 72 -0.63 3.47 1.88
C VAL A 72 -1.23 3.49 0.49
N LEU A 73 -0.45 3.01 -0.49
CA LEU A 73 -1.00 2.39 -1.68
C LEU A 73 -1.48 0.98 -1.32
N ASN A 74 -2.79 0.75 -1.35
CA ASN A 74 -3.39 -0.55 -1.08
C ASN A 74 -3.29 -1.44 -2.33
N VAL A 75 -2.09 -1.98 -2.58
CA VAL A 75 -1.80 -2.87 -3.72
C VAL A 75 -2.72 -4.10 -3.67
N PHE A 76 -3.37 -4.40 -4.79
CA PHE A 76 -4.34 -5.51 -4.98
C PHE A 76 -5.64 -5.42 -4.18
N MET A 77 -5.83 -4.45 -3.30
CA MET A 77 -7.08 -4.32 -2.56
C MET A 77 -8.19 -3.80 -3.47
N CYS A 78 -9.38 -4.39 -3.41
CA CYS A 78 -10.54 -3.95 -4.18
C CYS A 78 -11.51 -3.18 -3.29
N THR A 79 -11.58 -1.86 -3.49
CA THR A 79 -12.31 -0.95 -2.59
C THR A 79 -13.02 0.15 -3.36
N GLY A 80 -13.93 0.85 -2.69
CA GLY A 80 -14.64 1.99 -3.24
C GLY A 80 -15.50 2.67 -2.18
N PHE A 81 -16.37 3.57 -2.63
CA PHE A 81 -17.40 4.19 -1.81
C PHE A 81 -18.79 3.72 -2.26
N THR A 82 -19.62 3.30 -1.32
CA THR A 82 -20.99 2.87 -1.62
C THR A 82 -21.78 4.02 -2.25
N ARG A 83 -22.57 3.76 -3.30
CA ARG A 83 -23.27 4.83 -4.02
C ARG A 83 -24.36 5.51 -3.20
N ASP A 84 -25.00 4.76 -2.30
CA ASP A 84 -26.13 5.22 -1.50
C ASP A 84 -25.70 6.08 -0.29
N THR A 85 -24.59 5.73 0.35
CA THR A 85 -24.17 6.26 1.64
C THR A 85 -22.75 6.80 1.65
N GLN A 86 -21.99 6.62 0.56
CA GLN A 86 -20.61 7.07 0.41
C GLN A 86 -19.68 6.50 1.50
N GLN A 87 -19.97 5.30 1.97
CA GLN A 87 -19.16 4.60 2.97
C GLN A 87 -18.04 3.82 2.27
N TYR A 88 -16.84 3.85 2.84
CA TYR A 88 -15.72 3.03 2.36
C TYR A 88 -16.06 1.56 2.50
N PHE A 89 -15.88 0.80 1.42
CA PHE A 89 -16.07 -0.65 1.42
C PHE A 89 -14.85 -1.36 0.85
N MET A 90 -14.73 -2.63 1.20
CA MET A 90 -13.81 -3.57 0.58
C MET A 90 -14.58 -4.80 0.09
N LYS A 91 -14.00 -5.53 -0.85
CA LYS A 91 -14.47 -6.83 -1.32
C LYS A 91 -13.28 -7.73 -1.65
N ALA A 92 -13.57 -9.01 -1.84
CA ALA A 92 -12.58 -10.00 -2.25
C ALA A 92 -11.79 -9.53 -3.48
N SER A 93 -10.47 -9.51 -3.36
CA SER A 93 -9.58 -9.07 -4.43
C SER A 93 -9.70 -9.96 -5.68
N PRO A 94 -9.65 -9.36 -6.89
CA PRO A 94 -9.56 -10.11 -8.13
C PRO A 94 -8.16 -10.75 -8.35
N VAL A 95 -7.15 -10.37 -7.55
CA VAL A 95 -5.76 -10.82 -7.72
C VAL A 95 -5.61 -12.34 -7.66
N ARG A 96 -4.77 -12.90 -8.52
CA ARG A 96 -4.39 -14.31 -8.54
C ARG A 96 -2.87 -14.47 -8.52
N PRO A 97 -2.34 -15.64 -8.10
CA PRO A 97 -0.91 -15.90 -8.21
C PRO A 97 -0.42 -15.70 -9.66
N GLY A 98 0.56 -14.82 -9.84
CA GLY A 98 1.07 -14.42 -11.15
C GLY A 98 0.72 -12.99 -11.55
N ASP A 99 -0.32 -12.39 -10.94
CA ASP A 99 -0.58 -10.96 -11.09
C ASP A 99 0.50 -10.11 -10.41
N PHE A 100 0.82 -8.97 -11.02
CA PHE A 100 1.80 -8.04 -10.50
C PHE A 100 1.48 -6.58 -10.85
N LEU A 101 1.95 -5.70 -9.98
CA LEU A 101 2.02 -4.26 -10.20
C LEU A 101 3.49 -3.88 -10.29
N GLU A 102 3.90 -3.31 -11.43
CA GLU A 102 5.27 -2.87 -11.68
C GLU A 102 5.36 -1.35 -11.63
N MET A 103 6.44 -0.85 -11.04
CA MET A 103 6.69 0.58 -10.91
C MET A 103 8.14 0.90 -11.32
N PHE A 104 8.28 1.99 -12.07
CA PHE A 104 9.55 2.65 -12.32
C PHE A 104 9.86 3.63 -11.19
N ALA A 105 11.06 3.54 -10.60
CA ALA A 105 11.51 4.45 -9.54
C ALA A 105 12.06 5.73 -10.17
N GLU A 106 11.37 6.86 -9.96
CA GLU A 106 11.78 8.18 -10.49
C GLU A 106 12.85 8.85 -9.61
N ILE A 107 13.01 8.39 -8.38
CA ILE A 107 14.04 8.83 -7.43
C ILE A 107 14.56 7.59 -6.69
N ASP A 108 15.61 7.74 -5.88
CA ASP A 108 16.01 6.69 -4.94
C ASP A 108 14.93 6.48 -3.88
N LEU A 109 14.47 5.23 -3.72
CA LEU A 109 13.37 4.89 -2.84
C LEU A 109 13.77 3.89 -1.75
N LEU A 110 13.25 4.13 -0.56
CA LEU A 110 13.10 3.09 0.45
C LEU A 110 11.65 2.60 0.41
N GLY A 111 11.41 1.45 -0.23
CA GLY A 111 10.11 0.79 -0.23
C GLY A 111 9.88 -0.02 1.05
N ALA A 112 8.66 0.03 1.58
CA ALA A 112 8.20 -0.84 2.66
C ALA A 112 6.86 -1.45 2.27
N LEU A 113 6.70 -2.77 2.45
CA LEU A 113 5.50 -3.51 2.08
C LEU A 113 5.06 -4.38 3.26
N SER A 114 3.76 -4.38 3.56
CA SER A 114 3.15 -5.27 4.54
C SER A 114 2.17 -6.21 3.84
N ALA A 115 2.33 -7.52 4.01
CA ALA A 115 1.30 -8.48 3.69
C ALA A 115 0.15 -8.32 4.70
N CYS A 116 -1.00 -7.82 4.23
CA CYS A 116 -2.12 -7.47 5.10
C CYS A 116 -2.69 -8.72 5.80
N PRO A 117 -2.97 -8.66 7.11
CA PRO A 117 -3.63 -9.77 7.82
C PRO A 117 -5.06 -10.03 7.32
N GLY A 118 -5.65 -9.09 6.59
CA GLY A 118 -6.95 -9.29 5.93
C GLY A 118 -6.90 -10.21 4.69
N GLY A 119 -5.72 -10.69 4.28
CA GLY A 119 -5.57 -11.53 3.08
C GLY A 119 -6.06 -10.82 1.82
N ASP A 120 -7.00 -11.45 1.11
CA ASP A 120 -7.67 -10.89 -0.08
C ASP A 120 -8.78 -9.88 0.25
N CYS A 121 -8.94 -9.52 1.53
CA CYS A 121 -9.95 -8.60 2.03
C CYS A 121 -11.40 -9.08 1.79
N SER A 122 -11.61 -10.40 1.69
CA SER A 122 -12.96 -10.98 1.58
C SER A 122 -13.71 -11.10 2.90
N ALA A 123 -13.05 -10.82 4.03
CA ALA A 123 -13.55 -11.09 5.39
C ALA A 123 -13.51 -9.82 6.25
N SER A 124 -13.15 -9.93 7.54
CA SER A 124 -12.96 -8.79 8.45
C SER A 124 -11.53 -8.24 8.40
N HIS A 125 -11.36 -6.99 8.83
CA HIS A 125 -10.03 -6.39 9.05
C HIS A 125 -9.41 -6.85 10.37
N SER A 126 -8.09 -6.68 10.52
CA SER A 126 -7.35 -6.84 11.78
C SER A 126 -7.60 -8.19 12.48
N SER A 127 -7.57 -9.28 11.72
CA SER A 127 -7.87 -10.63 12.19
C SER A 127 -6.97 -11.66 11.51
N ASP A 128 -6.65 -12.74 12.22
CA ASP A 128 -5.91 -13.90 11.67
C ASP A 128 -6.84 -14.94 11.01
N ALA A 129 -8.13 -14.64 10.88
CA ALA A 129 -9.10 -15.56 10.27
C ALA A 129 -8.94 -15.66 8.74
N ALA A 130 -8.41 -14.62 8.10
CA ALA A 130 -8.21 -14.61 6.65
C ALA A 130 -7.00 -15.46 6.27
N LYS A 131 -7.12 -16.18 5.15
CA LYS A 131 -5.97 -16.88 4.56
C LYS A 131 -5.02 -15.84 3.99
N CYS A 132 -3.86 -15.71 4.62
CA CYS A 132 -2.81 -14.81 4.19
C CYS A 132 -1.76 -15.54 3.35
N TYR A 133 -1.16 -14.81 2.42
CA TYR A 133 -0.13 -15.31 1.51
C TYR A 133 1.03 -14.30 1.46
N PRO A 134 2.27 -14.77 1.17
CA PRO A 134 3.40 -13.88 1.00
C PRO A 134 3.25 -13.00 -0.25
N LEU A 135 3.79 -11.78 -0.19
CA LEU A 135 4.01 -10.92 -1.36
C LEU A 135 5.48 -10.94 -1.72
N LYS A 136 5.78 -10.97 -3.03
CA LYS A 136 7.15 -10.96 -3.56
C LYS A 136 7.45 -9.59 -4.14
N VAL A 137 8.62 -9.04 -3.80
CA VAL A 137 9.17 -7.83 -4.40
C VAL A 137 10.41 -8.21 -5.18
N GLU A 138 10.48 -7.80 -6.43
CA GLU A 138 11.65 -7.99 -7.31
C GLU A 138 12.13 -6.62 -7.77
N MET A 139 13.45 -6.45 -7.85
CA MET A 139 14.08 -5.21 -8.30
C MET A 139 14.85 -5.48 -9.59
N TYR A 140 14.53 -4.72 -10.62
CA TYR A 140 15.20 -4.78 -11.92
C TYR A 140 15.92 -3.47 -12.19
N ARG A 141 17.12 -3.55 -12.77
CA ARG A 141 17.88 -2.38 -13.19
C ARG A 141 17.97 -2.37 -14.71
N PRO A 142 17.38 -1.37 -15.40
CA PRO A 142 17.52 -1.25 -16.84
C PRO A 142 18.95 -0.84 -17.21
N ASP A 143 19.28 -0.96 -18.49
CA ASP A 143 20.48 -0.30 -19.01
C ASP A 143 20.31 1.23 -18.88
N MET A 144 21.15 1.86 -18.06
CA MET A 144 21.10 3.29 -17.80
C MET A 144 21.37 4.13 -19.06
N ALA A 145 22.00 3.57 -20.09
CA ALA A 145 22.18 4.26 -21.37
C ALA A 145 20.83 4.57 -22.07
N LEU A 146 19.79 3.77 -21.82
CA LEU A 146 18.43 4.00 -22.34
C LEU A 146 17.74 5.19 -21.65
N LEU A 147 18.19 5.54 -20.43
CA LEU A 147 17.62 6.60 -19.60
C LEU A 147 18.46 7.89 -19.65
N LYS A 148 19.43 8.01 -20.57
CA LYS A 148 20.35 9.15 -20.63
C LYS A 148 19.65 10.52 -20.74
N ASP A 149 18.51 10.55 -21.43
CA ASP A 149 17.70 11.75 -21.67
C ASP A 149 16.40 11.72 -20.84
N TRP A 150 16.27 10.78 -19.88
CA TRP A 150 15.10 10.69 -19.04
C TRP A 150 15.05 11.88 -18.06
N PRO A 151 13.95 12.66 -18.03
CA PRO A 151 13.84 13.83 -17.19
C PRO A 151 13.47 13.43 -15.76
N PHE A 152 14.44 12.92 -14.99
CA PHE A 152 14.22 12.62 -13.58
C PHE A 152 13.69 13.87 -12.83
N PRO A 153 12.66 13.72 -11.97
CA PRO A 153 11.99 14.84 -11.36
C PRO A 153 12.83 15.50 -10.28
N GLU A 154 12.76 16.84 -10.23
CA GLU A 154 13.28 17.66 -9.16
C GLU A 154 12.23 17.90 -8.07
N LEU A 155 12.67 18.36 -6.89
CA LEU A 155 11.77 18.83 -5.84
C LEU A 155 10.93 20.03 -6.34
N ASN A 156 9.75 20.20 -5.74
CA ASN A 156 8.90 21.36 -6.05
C ASN A 156 9.66 22.66 -5.72
N GLY A 157 9.75 23.57 -6.70
CA GLY A 157 10.56 24.80 -6.58
C GLY A 157 9.93 25.92 -5.76
N TYR A 158 8.73 25.74 -5.21
CA TYR A 158 8.08 26.75 -4.38
C TYR A 158 8.93 27.07 -3.14
N GLN A 159 9.21 28.35 -2.93
CA GLN A 159 9.93 28.85 -1.77
C GLN A 159 8.92 29.26 -0.71
N LEU A 160 9.03 28.69 0.50
CA LEU A 160 8.27 29.16 1.65
C LEU A 160 8.75 30.56 2.02
N GLU A 161 7.83 31.51 2.19
CA GLU A 161 8.14 32.78 2.85
C GLU A 161 8.43 32.50 4.33
N ALA A 162 9.59 32.94 4.81
CA ALA A 162 10.06 32.74 6.18
C ALA A 162 9.52 33.80 7.14
#